data_AF-A0AAI8YD83-F1
#
_entry.id   AF-A0AAI8YD83-F1
#
_cell.length_a   1.000
_cell.length_b   1.000
_cell.length_c   1.000
_cell.angle_alpha   90.00
_cell.angle_beta   90.00
_cell.angle_gamma   90.00
#
_symmetry.space_group_name_H-M   'P 1'
#
loop_
_entity.id
_entity.type
_entity.pdbx_description
1 polymer ?
#
loop_
_entity_poly.entity_id
_entity_poly.type
_entity_poly.pdbx_seq_one_letter_code
_entity_poly.pdbx_strand_id
1 'polypeptide(L)'
;MFSSWNSPAYPEIPDVAQPGLGTFGGRYISGKHVFCLIDPFIIPSFDEFGAALGTTQLTIDKFIAKSKTAGLQKVVIDLQQNTGGEVLLAVDRFKRFFPDIEPFAGSRLRAQDATNIMGQTLTTYFNQLSSTEPDSGILAADEWVATARLDAETGSNFTSWDDLFGPLSDGGHLFTKTVSKPQRRIRVCVLPCLTWFRQKQRFNLSSEVFVDNSLEDEGDFQVIPASADAAAPPWPPGDIILLTDGICGSSCALLVEMMHHEAGVRVVTVGGRPQTGPMQAASGSRGARVLSTSILDSNIDFVQELLGDSPEAGFLPNRTEALDVFFLDAGINLRDQVRRRETTPLQFAYEAADCRIFYTPQTVFNYTALWQYAADAIWGTQDLCVSGSTGYATTSKNVTDWTGPPSSRPSTFNIVDHITIANGSAVDDLGQLVGDLLGGRLTRTNQVFTNCDSFGGCPRFQTCVAIQRAVKALAVR
;
A
#
# COMPACT_ATOMS: atom_id res chain seq x y z
N MET A 1 1.19 -20.04 1.70
CA MET A 1 1.23 -18.70 2.33
C MET A 1 2.65 -18.55 2.86
N PHE A 2 3.46 -17.66 2.27
CA PHE A 2 4.90 -17.53 2.59
C PHE A 2 5.12 -16.35 3.55
N SER A 3 4.20 -16.14 4.49
CA SER A 3 4.18 -15.01 5.42
C SER A 3 5.06 -15.22 6.66
N SER A 4 5.89 -16.27 6.67
CA SER A 4 6.85 -16.52 7.75
C SER A 4 8.25 -16.61 7.16
N TRP A 5 9.21 -16.00 7.85
CA TRP A 5 10.64 -16.17 7.65
C TRP A 5 11.11 -17.63 7.64
N ASN A 6 10.31 -18.55 8.14
CA ASN A 6 10.48 -20.00 7.99
C ASN A 6 10.19 -20.51 6.56
N SER A 7 10.11 -19.62 5.56
CA SER A 7 10.04 -20.04 4.17
C SER A 7 11.43 -20.52 3.72
N PRO A 8 11.56 -21.78 3.27
CA PRO A 8 12.83 -22.29 2.73
C PRO A 8 13.24 -21.57 1.43
N ALA A 9 12.40 -20.68 0.89
CA ALA A 9 12.71 -19.91 -0.30
C ALA A 9 13.71 -18.76 -0.05
N TYR A 10 13.78 -18.23 1.17
CA TYR A 10 14.77 -17.21 1.52
C TYR A 10 16.13 -17.84 1.84
N PRO A 11 17.24 -17.12 1.64
CA PRO A 11 18.55 -17.57 2.10
C PRO A 11 18.56 -17.82 3.61
N GLU A 12 19.09 -18.97 4.04
CA GLU A 12 19.16 -19.36 5.46
C GLU A 12 19.95 -18.36 6.33
N ILE A 13 20.96 -17.70 5.76
CA ILE A 13 21.84 -16.77 6.47
C ILE A 13 21.90 -15.45 5.69
N PRO A 14 21.21 -14.39 6.15
CA PRO A 14 21.30 -13.05 5.57
C PRO A 14 22.57 -12.29 6.01
N ASP A 15 23.07 -11.38 5.17
CA ASP A 15 24.26 -10.56 5.47
C ASP A 15 23.94 -9.41 6.46
N VAL A 16 22.70 -8.94 6.44
CA VAL A 16 22.10 -7.99 7.37
C VAL A 16 20.69 -8.47 7.70
N ALA A 17 20.38 -8.54 8.99
CA ALA A 17 19.03 -8.80 9.47
C ALA A 17 18.76 -7.95 10.71
N GLN A 18 17.52 -7.50 10.83
CA GLN A 18 17.04 -6.88 12.06
C GLN A 18 16.99 -7.92 13.20
N PRO A 19 17.38 -7.55 14.44
CA PRO A 19 17.30 -8.44 15.59
C PRO A 19 15.86 -8.93 15.89
N GLY A 20 15.74 -10.14 16.47
CA GLY A 20 14.50 -10.63 17.10
C GLY A 20 13.48 -11.32 16.18
N LEU A 21 13.92 -11.99 15.10
CA LEU A 21 13.14 -12.65 14.03
C LEU A 21 12.00 -13.60 14.54
N GLY A 22 10.79 -13.51 13.95
CA GLY A 22 9.53 -14.10 14.44
C GLY A 22 8.30 -13.77 13.56
N THR A 23 7.12 -14.33 13.87
CA THR A 23 5.93 -14.33 12.97
C THR A 23 5.11 -13.03 12.97
N PHE A 24 5.28 -12.18 13.98
CA PHE A 24 4.64 -10.86 14.10
C PHE A 24 5.73 -9.79 14.41
N GLY A 25 5.49 -8.54 13.99
CA GLY A 25 6.46 -7.43 13.96
C GLY A 25 7.22 -7.37 12.62
N GLY A 26 7.41 -6.17 12.06
CA GLY A 26 8.17 -5.95 10.84
C GLY A 26 9.63 -6.39 10.97
N ARG A 27 10.23 -6.76 9.84
CA ARG A 27 11.58 -7.34 9.83
C ARG A 27 12.30 -7.07 8.52
N TYR A 28 13.38 -6.31 8.54
CA TYR A 28 14.18 -6.05 7.33
C TYR A 28 15.28 -7.09 7.16
N ILE A 29 15.45 -7.57 5.92
CA ILE A 29 16.53 -8.49 5.51
C ILE A 29 17.33 -7.83 4.40
N SER A 30 18.65 -7.90 4.45
CA SER A 30 19.44 -8.00 3.24
C SER A 30 19.70 -9.46 2.94
N GLY A 31 19.32 -9.93 1.75
CA GLY A 31 19.62 -11.29 1.36
C GLY A 31 21.14 -11.50 1.30
N LYS A 32 21.55 -12.76 1.25
CA LYS A 32 22.94 -13.14 0.98
C LYS A 32 23.35 -12.60 -0.38
N HIS A 33 24.49 -11.91 -0.49
CA HIS A 33 25.01 -11.37 -1.74
C HIS A 33 24.84 -12.37 -2.88
N VAL A 34 24.01 -11.99 -3.85
CA VAL A 34 23.75 -12.82 -5.03
C VAL A 34 24.75 -12.42 -6.11
N PHE A 35 25.28 -13.41 -6.80
CA PHE A 35 26.19 -13.25 -7.94
C PHE A 35 25.79 -12.06 -8.84
N CYS A 36 26.80 -11.35 -9.39
CA CYS A 36 26.64 -10.24 -10.37
C CYS A 36 26.29 -8.83 -9.83
N LEU A 37 26.87 -8.38 -8.70
CA LEU A 37 26.81 -6.99 -8.21
C LEU A 37 25.39 -6.50 -7.79
N ILE A 38 24.47 -7.43 -7.53
CA ILE A 38 23.09 -7.16 -7.12
C ILE A 38 22.93 -7.43 -5.63
N ASP A 39 22.32 -6.50 -4.89
CA ASP A 39 21.98 -6.68 -3.48
C ASP A 39 20.46 -6.76 -3.25
N PRO A 40 19.91 -7.90 -2.82
CA PRO A 40 18.50 -8.03 -2.48
C PRO A 40 18.19 -7.46 -1.08
N PHE A 41 17.13 -6.67 -0.98
CA PHE A 41 16.61 -6.10 0.26
C PHE A 41 15.13 -6.39 0.41
N ILE A 42 14.73 -7.08 1.48
CA ILE A 42 13.34 -7.50 1.68
C ILE A 42 12.68 -6.61 2.72
N ILE A 43 11.50 -6.10 2.37
CA ILE A 43 10.61 -5.36 3.27
C ILE A 43 9.30 -6.15 3.35
N PRO A 44 9.12 -7.03 4.34
CA PRO A 44 7.94 -7.88 4.44
C PRO A 44 6.72 -7.14 5.00
N SER A 45 6.94 -6.06 5.77
CA SER A 45 5.88 -5.27 6.39
C SER A 45 6.40 -3.89 6.77
N PHE A 46 5.49 -2.95 7.03
CA PHE A 46 5.71 -1.67 7.70
C PHE A 46 5.12 -1.68 9.13
N ASP A 47 4.68 -2.83 9.62
CA ASP A 47 4.03 -3.01 10.93
C ASP A 47 5.09 -3.10 12.05
N GLU A 48 5.67 -1.97 12.42
CA GLU A 48 6.75 -1.85 13.41
C GLU A 48 6.40 -0.80 14.46
N PHE A 49 6.68 -1.10 15.73
CA PHE A 49 6.32 -0.25 16.86
C PHE A 49 7.40 -0.26 17.94
N GLY A 50 7.39 0.76 18.79
CA GLY A 50 8.32 0.89 19.91
C GLY A 50 9.79 0.84 19.47
N ALA A 51 10.63 0.22 20.30
CA ALA A 51 12.06 0.04 20.03
C ALA A 51 12.40 -0.62 18.67
N ALA A 52 11.45 -1.33 18.03
CA ALA A 52 11.66 -1.89 16.70
C ALA A 52 11.87 -0.79 15.64
N LEU A 53 11.26 0.39 15.80
CA LEU A 53 11.41 1.57 14.93
C LEU A 53 12.88 2.02 14.78
N GLY A 54 13.62 2.09 15.89
CA GLY A 54 15.06 2.39 15.83
C GLY A 54 15.86 1.27 15.18
N THR A 55 15.52 0.01 15.45
CA THR A 55 16.26 -1.14 14.88
C THR A 55 16.06 -1.28 13.37
N THR A 56 14.87 -0.94 12.83
CA THR A 56 14.64 -0.95 11.37
C THR A 56 15.50 0.09 10.66
N GLN A 57 15.53 1.32 11.18
CA GLN A 57 16.33 2.42 10.64
C GLN A 57 17.83 2.05 10.58
N LEU A 58 18.38 1.55 11.69
CA LEU A 58 19.77 1.09 11.75
C LEU A 58 20.05 -0.08 10.80
N THR A 59 19.08 -0.96 10.60
CA THR A 59 19.22 -2.12 9.69
C THR A 59 19.31 -1.65 8.24
N ILE A 60 18.52 -0.67 7.84
CA ILE A 60 18.56 -0.08 6.49
C ILE A 60 19.90 0.64 6.25
N ASP A 61 20.36 1.45 7.22
CA ASP A 61 21.66 2.13 7.08
C ASP A 61 22.82 1.13 6.99
N LYS A 62 22.76 0.08 7.80
CA LYS A 62 23.75 -0.99 7.78
C LYS A 62 23.73 -1.76 6.47
N PHE A 63 22.54 -2.00 5.90
CA PHE A 63 22.39 -2.56 4.56
C PHE A 63 23.11 -1.67 3.56
N ILE A 64 22.67 -0.41 3.41
CA ILE A 64 23.24 0.55 2.45
C ILE A 64 24.77 0.61 2.60
N ALA A 65 25.29 0.82 3.81
CA ALA A 65 26.72 0.94 4.07
C ALA A 65 27.49 -0.33 3.66
N LYS A 66 26.99 -1.52 3.99
CA LYS A 66 27.63 -2.79 3.62
C LYS A 66 27.59 -3.02 2.12
N SER A 67 26.45 -2.79 1.47
CA SER A 67 26.29 -2.95 0.02
C SER A 67 27.28 -2.06 -0.75
N LYS A 68 27.41 -0.79 -0.32
CA LYS A 68 28.38 0.15 -0.92
C LYS A 68 29.82 -0.27 -0.67
N THR A 69 30.14 -0.74 0.55
CA THR A 69 31.48 -1.25 0.89
C THR A 69 31.84 -2.49 0.07
N ALA A 70 30.87 -3.37 -0.20
CA ALA A 70 31.01 -4.55 -1.03
C ALA A 70 31.06 -4.23 -2.54
N GLY A 71 30.90 -2.97 -2.94
CA GLY A 71 30.97 -2.53 -4.34
C GLY A 71 29.74 -2.88 -5.17
N LEU A 72 28.61 -3.20 -4.53
CA LEU A 72 27.38 -3.59 -5.20
C LEU A 72 26.76 -2.38 -5.92
N GLN A 73 26.41 -2.61 -7.18
CA GLN A 73 26.00 -1.54 -8.10
C GLN A 73 24.49 -1.45 -8.22
N LYS A 74 23.76 -2.52 -7.88
CA LYS A 74 22.33 -2.64 -8.15
C LYS A 74 21.58 -3.23 -6.97
N VAL A 75 20.32 -2.87 -6.81
CA VAL A 75 19.50 -3.29 -5.68
C VAL A 75 18.15 -3.83 -6.15
N VAL A 76 17.72 -4.96 -5.59
CA VAL A 76 16.37 -5.49 -5.74
C VAL A 76 15.65 -5.32 -4.41
N ILE A 77 14.61 -4.50 -4.36
CA ILE A 77 13.77 -4.35 -3.17
C ILE A 77 12.56 -5.27 -3.30
N ASP A 78 12.53 -6.32 -2.51
CA ASP A 78 11.45 -7.31 -2.48
C ASP A 78 10.34 -6.86 -1.52
N LEU A 79 9.14 -6.68 -2.08
CA LEU A 79 7.91 -6.23 -1.44
C LEU A 79 6.80 -7.28 -1.55
N GLN A 80 7.12 -8.53 -1.90
CA GLN A 80 6.13 -9.58 -2.04
C GLN A 80 5.32 -9.76 -0.73
N GLN A 81 3.99 -9.90 -0.87
CA GLN A 81 3.06 -10.11 0.25
C GLN A 81 3.07 -9.01 1.34
N ASN A 82 3.62 -7.83 1.05
CA ASN A 82 3.67 -6.74 2.02
C ASN A 82 2.32 -5.99 2.10
N THR A 83 1.60 -6.17 3.20
CA THR A 83 0.27 -5.57 3.39
C THR A 83 0.29 -4.12 3.87
N GLY A 84 1.47 -3.55 4.14
CA GLY A 84 1.66 -2.19 4.65
C GLY A 84 1.94 -2.17 6.15
N GLY A 85 1.40 -1.18 6.87
CA GLY A 85 1.71 -0.88 8.27
C GLY A 85 1.88 0.63 8.46
N GLU A 86 2.89 1.06 9.21
CA GLU A 86 3.12 2.48 9.51
C GLU A 86 3.52 3.31 8.29
N VAL A 87 2.80 4.42 8.10
CA VAL A 87 2.92 5.30 6.92
C VAL A 87 4.24 6.06 6.93
N LEU A 88 4.66 6.57 8.09
CA LEU A 88 5.90 7.32 8.22
C LEU A 88 7.13 6.46 7.93
N LEU A 89 7.03 5.15 8.16
CA LEU A 89 8.10 4.26 7.80
C LEU A 89 8.25 4.15 6.27
N ALA A 90 7.16 4.12 5.49
CA ALA A 90 7.27 4.18 4.01
C ALA A 90 8.00 5.45 3.54
N VAL A 91 7.73 6.58 4.20
CA VAL A 91 8.41 7.84 3.92
C VAL A 91 9.89 7.78 4.32
N ASP A 92 10.22 7.26 5.51
CA ASP A 92 11.60 7.07 5.97
C ASP A 92 12.42 6.19 5.00
N ARG A 93 11.87 5.05 4.57
CA ARG A 93 12.56 4.16 3.60
C ARG A 93 12.83 4.91 2.31
N PHE A 94 11.83 5.62 1.78
CA PHE A 94 12.03 6.42 0.57
C PHE A 94 13.15 7.46 0.75
N LYS A 95 13.17 8.19 1.88
CA LYS A 95 14.20 9.19 2.17
C LYS A 95 15.61 8.60 2.34
N ARG A 96 15.74 7.36 2.83
CA ARG A 96 17.05 6.68 2.95
C ARG A 96 17.63 6.29 1.58
N PHE A 97 16.79 5.99 0.60
CA PHE A 97 17.23 5.73 -0.78
C PHE A 97 17.30 7.00 -1.64
N PHE A 98 16.47 8.01 -1.37
CA PHE A 98 16.37 9.26 -2.14
C PHE A 98 16.27 10.48 -1.22
N PRO A 99 17.34 10.81 -0.48
CA PRO A 99 17.37 11.92 0.48
C PRO A 99 17.21 13.30 -0.15
N ASP A 100 17.50 13.46 -1.43
CA ASP A 100 17.38 14.69 -2.22
C ASP A 100 16.01 14.87 -2.88
N ILE A 101 15.16 13.83 -2.86
CA ILE A 101 13.81 13.89 -3.42
C ILE A 101 12.80 14.15 -2.30
N GLU A 102 11.87 15.07 -2.56
CA GLU A 102 10.79 15.41 -1.65
C GLU A 102 9.68 14.35 -1.73
N PRO A 103 9.41 13.59 -0.66
CA PRO A 103 8.44 12.50 -0.67
C PRO A 103 7.03 13.04 -0.89
N PHE A 104 6.28 12.44 -1.82
CA PHE A 104 4.93 12.90 -2.10
C PHE A 104 3.87 11.86 -1.72
N ALA A 105 3.15 12.16 -0.64
CA ALA A 105 1.98 11.41 -0.16
C ALA A 105 0.72 12.30 -0.19
N GLY A 106 0.52 13.04 -1.30
CA GLY A 106 -0.60 13.96 -1.43
C GLY A 106 -1.93 13.23 -1.25
N SER A 107 -2.78 13.78 -0.39
CA SER A 107 -4.03 13.13 -0.02
C SER A 107 -5.18 14.10 0.22
N ARG A 108 -6.41 13.59 0.20
CA ARG A 108 -7.63 14.38 0.44
C ARG A 108 -8.64 13.61 1.30
N LEU A 109 -9.46 14.37 2.02
CA LEU A 109 -10.60 13.87 2.80
C LEU A 109 -11.90 14.19 2.07
N ARG A 110 -12.92 13.35 2.28
CA ARG A 110 -14.29 13.68 1.87
C ARG A 110 -14.81 14.80 2.79
N ALA A 111 -15.33 15.87 2.20
CA ALA A 111 -15.92 16.98 2.93
C ALA A 111 -17.42 16.72 3.12
N GLN A 112 -17.82 16.47 4.37
CA GLN A 112 -19.21 16.30 4.78
C GLN A 112 -19.49 17.20 5.98
N ASP A 113 -20.76 17.41 6.33
CA ASP A 113 -21.12 18.25 7.47
C ASP A 113 -20.53 17.72 8.78
N ALA A 114 -20.51 16.40 8.98
CA ALA A 114 -19.89 15.79 10.16
C ALA A 114 -18.38 16.06 10.21
N THR A 115 -17.68 15.87 9.09
CA THR A 115 -16.26 16.22 8.95
C THR A 115 -16.02 17.69 9.25
N ASN A 116 -16.93 18.57 8.83
CA ASN A 116 -16.82 19.99 9.10
C ASN A 116 -16.93 20.30 10.60
N ILE A 117 -17.95 19.76 11.27
CA ILE A 117 -18.14 19.93 12.72
C ILE A 117 -16.91 19.45 13.48
N MET A 118 -16.45 18.23 13.19
CA MET A 118 -15.28 17.62 13.82
C MET A 118 -14.04 18.52 13.68
N GLY A 119 -13.71 18.91 12.46
CA GLY A 119 -12.50 19.66 12.20
C GLY A 119 -12.56 21.12 12.65
N GLN A 120 -13.71 21.79 12.57
CA GLN A 120 -13.89 23.14 13.11
C GLN A 120 -13.68 23.15 14.63
N THR A 121 -14.28 22.19 15.34
CA THR A 121 -14.17 22.08 16.79
C THR A 121 -12.74 21.76 17.23
N LEU A 122 -12.14 20.68 16.69
CA LEU A 122 -10.81 20.24 17.11
C LEU A 122 -9.70 21.20 16.70
N THR A 123 -9.77 21.79 15.50
CA THR A 123 -8.79 22.82 15.11
C THR A 123 -8.91 24.07 15.98
N THR A 124 -10.13 24.50 16.32
CA THR A 124 -10.35 25.67 17.20
C THR A 124 -9.82 25.42 18.60
N TYR A 125 -10.11 24.26 19.17
CA TYR A 125 -9.62 23.86 20.49
C TYR A 125 -8.09 23.79 20.50
N PHE A 126 -7.49 23.09 19.53
CA PHE A 126 -6.04 22.96 19.41
C PHE A 126 -5.32 24.31 19.35
N ASN A 127 -5.83 25.27 18.59
CA ASN A 127 -5.21 26.60 18.47
C ASN A 127 -5.24 27.43 19.77
N GLN A 128 -6.03 27.03 20.77
CA GLN A 128 -6.07 27.66 22.09
C GLN A 128 -5.12 27.00 23.08
N LEU A 129 -4.63 25.80 22.79
CA LEU A 129 -3.71 25.08 23.66
C LEU A 129 -2.34 25.75 23.70
N SER A 130 -1.72 25.73 24.87
CA SER A 130 -0.30 25.98 24.97
C SER A 130 0.48 24.72 24.62
N SER A 131 1.70 24.87 24.12
CA SER A 131 2.56 23.73 23.74
C SER A 131 2.96 22.84 24.92
N THR A 132 2.63 23.23 26.16
CA THR A 132 2.89 22.45 27.38
C THR A 132 1.67 21.65 27.86
N GLU A 133 0.50 21.85 27.25
CA GLU A 133 -0.70 21.06 27.57
C GLU A 133 -0.56 19.63 26.99
N PRO A 134 -0.94 18.58 27.73
CA PRO A 134 -0.87 17.19 27.25
C PRO A 134 -1.62 16.98 25.92
N ASP A 135 -2.79 17.60 25.78
CA ASP A 135 -3.63 17.51 24.59
C ASP A 135 -2.93 18.06 23.33
N SER A 136 -1.99 19.00 23.49
CA SER A 136 -1.28 19.61 22.36
C SER A 136 -0.43 18.60 21.60
N GLY A 137 0.12 17.59 22.27
CA GLY A 137 0.87 16.53 21.60
C GLY A 137 -0.05 15.61 20.81
N ILE A 138 -1.04 15.04 21.50
CA ILE A 138 -1.99 14.07 20.96
C ILE A 138 -2.72 14.66 19.75
N LEU A 139 -3.26 15.87 19.89
CA LEU A 139 -4.03 16.52 18.83
C LEU A 139 -3.17 17.00 17.66
N ALA A 140 -1.86 17.20 17.83
CA ALA A 140 -0.99 17.54 16.71
C ALA A 140 -0.96 16.42 15.66
N ALA A 141 -1.05 15.15 16.09
CA ALA A 141 -1.16 14.01 15.19
C ALA A 141 -2.60 13.71 14.73
N ASP A 142 -3.62 14.37 15.30
CA ASP A 142 -5.02 14.10 14.96
C ASP A 142 -5.43 14.62 13.57
N GLU A 143 -6.20 13.78 12.86
CA GLU A 143 -6.64 13.99 11.48
C GLU A 143 -7.54 15.22 11.28
N TRP A 144 -8.20 15.67 12.34
CA TRP A 144 -9.16 16.77 12.31
C TRP A 144 -8.52 18.12 12.70
N VAL A 145 -7.22 18.16 12.97
CA VAL A 145 -6.47 19.38 13.30
C VAL A 145 -5.74 19.93 12.07
N ALA A 146 -6.33 20.92 11.41
CA ALA A 146 -5.81 21.46 10.15
C ALA A 146 -4.46 22.18 10.31
N THR A 147 -4.29 22.95 11.38
CA THR A 147 -3.11 23.83 11.59
C THR A 147 -1.82 23.05 11.90
N ALA A 148 -1.93 21.74 12.16
CA ALA A 148 -0.82 20.81 12.27
C ALA A 148 -0.46 20.11 10.95
N ARG A 149 -1.11 20.47 9.82
CA ARG A 149 -0.91 19.87 8.50
C ARG A 149 -0.29 20.84 7.52
N LEU A 150 0.48 20.30 6.57
CA LEU A 150 1.10 21.08 5.50
C LEU A 150 0.21 21.11 4.25
N ASP A 151 0.11 22.29 3.63
CA ASP A 151 -0.38 22.45 2.27
C ASP A 151 0.71 21.97 1.29
N ALA A 152 0.38 20.97 0.46
CA ALA A 152 1.28 20.40 -0.53
C ALA A 152 1.79 21.39 -1.59
N GLU A 153 1.04 22.47 -1.85
CA GLU A 153 1.41 23.48 -2.84
C GLU A 153 2.41 24.49 -2.27
N THR A 154 2.19 24.95 -1.04
CA THR A 154 3.01 26.00 -0.41
C THR A 154 4.12 25.45 0.47
N GLY A 155 4.00 24.20 0.94
CA GLY A 155 4.88 23.62 1.95
C GLY A 155 4.76 24.27 3.32
N SER A 156 3.74 25.10 3.55
CA SER A 156 3.46 25.77 4.83
C SER A 156 2.25 25.15 5.53
N ASN A 157 2.13 25.34 6.85
CA ASN A 157 0.94 24.87 7.58
C ASN A 157 -0.33 25.55 7.08
N PHE A 158 -1.45 24.84 7.09
CA PHE A 158 -2.76 25.48 6.95
C PHE A 158 -3.01 26.46 8.08
N THR A 159 -3.76 27.52 7.78
CA THR A 159 -4.01 28.60 8.75
C THR A 159 -5.29 28.42 9.57
N SER A 160 -6.23 27.60 9.09
CA SER A 160 -7.48 27.27 9.78
C SER A 160 -8.13 26.01 9.19
N TRP A 161 -9.16 25.50 9.85
CA TRP A 161 -9.98 24.41 9.27
C TRP A 161 -10.63 24.85 7.96
N ASP A 162 -11.15 26.07 7.83
CA ASP A 162 -11.75 26.55 6.57
C ASP A 162 -10.74 26.65 5.42
N ASP A 163 -9.46 26.81 5.74
CA ASP A 163 -8.35 26.77 4.78
C ASP A 163 -8.14 25.35 4.24
N LEU A 164 -8.22 24.33 5.12
CA LEU A 164 -8.18 22.92 4.73
C LEU A 164 -9.51 22.42 4.12
N PHE A 165 -10.67 22.83 4.64
CA PHE A 165 -11.98 22.20 4.38
C PHE A 165 -12.63 22.62 3.07
N GLY A 166 -12.47 23.89 2.66
CA GLY A 166 -13.36 24.57 1.71
C GLY A 166 -13.83 23.70 0.54
N PRO A 167 -15.13 23.67 0.19
CA PRO A 167 -15.60 22.57 -0.62
C PRO A 167 -15.18 22.71 -2.08
N LEU A 168 -14.63 21.62 -2.62
CA LEU A 168 -14.56 21.39 -4.07
C LEU A 168 -15.47 20.25 -4.46
N SER A 169 -16.24 20.47 -5.53
CA SER A 169 -17.10 19.47 -6.12
C SER A 169 -16.37 18.70 -7.21
N ASP A 170 -16.22 17.39 -7.03
CA ASP A 170 -15.71 16.45 -8.03
C ASP A 170 -16.73 15.30 -8.19
N GLY A 171 -17.27 15.13 -9.39
CA GLY A 171 -18.31 14.11 -9.66
C GLY A 171 -19.59 14.24 -8.81
N GLY A 172 -19.90 15.44 -8.29
CA GLY A 172 -21.05 15.67 -7.39
C GLY A 172 -20.78 15.39 -5.90
N HIS A 173 -19.54 15.05 -5.54
CA HIS A 173 -19.10 14.90 -4.15
C HIS A 173 -18.20 16.05 -3.73
N LEU A 174 -18.24 16.39 -2.44
CA LEU A 174 -17.39 17.44 -1.86
C LEU A 174 -16.13 16.84 -1.21
N PHE A 175 -15.00 17.51 -1.39
CA PHE A 175 -13.71 17.17 -0.79
C PHE A 175 -13.04 18.42 -0.20
N THR A 176 -12.10 18.21 0.73
CA THR A 176 -11.28 19.27 1.35
C THR A 176 -10.51 20.08 0.30
N LYS A 177 -10.27 21.37 0.59
CA LYS A 177 -9.81 22.44 -0.32
C LYS A 177 -8.55 22.05 -1.12
N THR A 178 -8.62 22.41 -2.40
CA THR A 178 -7.60 22.28 -3.46
C THR A 178 -7.52 23.66 -4.19
N VAL A 179 -7.32 24.80 -3.51
CA VAL A 179 -7.53 26.17 -4.09
C VAL A 179 -6.27 27.04 -4.20
N SER A 180 -5.88 27.36 -5.44
CA SER A 180 -5.05 28.53 -5.77
C SER A 180 -5.87 29.82 -5.75
N LYS A 181 -5.38 30.89 -5.10
CA LYS A 181 -5.98 32.24 -5.19
C LYS A 181 -5.90 32.80 -6.63
N PRO A 182 -6.94 33.49 -7.15
CA PRO A 182 -6.84 34.21 -8.42
C PRO A 182 -6.09 35.53 -8.18
N GLN A 183 -4.91 35.71 -8.78
CA GLN A 183 -4.30 37.03 -8.88
C GLN A 183 -5.17 37.89 -9.82
N ARG A 184 -5.74 38.97 -9.29
CA ARG A 184 -6.53 39.96 -10.02
C ARG A 184 -5.77 40.48 -11.25
N ARG A 185 -6.15 40.08 -12.47
CA ARG A 185 -6.10 40.93 -13.68
C ARG A 185 -7.26 40.61 -14.66
N ILE A 186 -8.16 41.57 -14.74
CA ILE A 186 -9.10 42.00 -15.80
C ILE A 186 -9.21 41.14 -17.09
N ARG A 187 -10.48 40.73 -17.40
CA ARG A 187 -11.21 40.45 -18.68
C ARG A 187 -10.39 39.82 -19.84
N VAL A 188 -10.78 38.69 -20.45
CA VAL A 188 -11.95 38.43 -21.32
C VAL A 188 -12.17 36.89 -21.43
N CYS A 189 -13.43 36.43 -21.50
CA CYS A 189 -13.81 35.03 -21.68
C CYS A 189 -13.62 34.52 -23.12
N VAL A 190 -12.98 33.36 -23.33
CA VAL A 190 -13.42 32.29 -24.27
C VAL A 190 -12.85 30.94 -23.81
N LEU A 191 -13.70 29.91 -23.74
CA LEU A 191 -13.49 28.50 -23.34
C LEU A 191 -13.39 28.22 -21.81
N PRO A 192 -14.07 27.18 -21.29
CA PRO A 192 -13.96 26.82 -19.88
C PRO A 192 -12.58 26.19 -19.67
N CYS A 193 -11.62 26.99 -19.21
CA CYS A 193 -10.45 26.45 -18.55
C CYS A 193 -10.92 25.64 -17.34
N LEU A 194 -10.83 24.31 -17.46
CA LEU A 194 -10.76 23.40 -16.32
C LEU A 194 -9.70 23.95 -15.37
N THR A 195 -10.13 24.60 -14.29
CA THR A 195 -9.26 25.00 -13.20
C THR A 195 -8.79 23.73 -12.52
N TRP A 196 -7.60 23.29 -12.90
CA TRP A 196 -6.89 22.17 -12.28
C TRP A 196 -6.78 22.41 -10.77
N PHE A 197 -7.33 21.48 -9.99
CA PHE A 197 -7.42 21.48 -8.54
C PHE A 197 -6.03 21.21 -7.90
N ARG A 198 -5.48 22.11 -7.05
CA ARG A 198 -4.05 22.07 -6.64
C ARG A 198 -3.63 21.86 -5.17
N GLN A 199 -4.42 22.19 -4.15
CA GLN A 199 -4.01 21.93 -2.74
C GLN A 199 -4.38 20.52 -2.23
N LYS A 200 -3.37 19.77 -1.78
CA LYS A 200 -3.51 18.47 -1.09
C LYS A 200 -2.88 18.61 0.28
N GLN A 201 -3.34 17.86 1.27
CA GLN A 201 -2.64 17.86 2.55
C GLN A 201 -1.46 16.88 2.54
N ARG A 202 -0.41 17.22 3.29
CA ARG A 202 0.77 16.39 3.55
C ARG A 202 1.04 16.33 5.05
N PHE A 203 1.72 15.27 5.48
CA PHE A 203 2.25 15.13 6.84
C PHE A 203 3.37 16.16 7.09
N ASN A 204 3.42 16.72 8.29
CA ASN A 204 4.43 17.69 8.69
C ASN A 204 5.65 16.99 9.30
N LEU A 205 6.51 16.42 8.44
CA LEU A 205 7.69 15.66 8.87
C LEU A 205 8.76 16.52 9.57
N SER A 206 8.68 17.85 9.44
CA SER A 206 9.58 18.78 10.15
C SER A 206 9.13 19.08 11.59
N SER A 207 7.94 18.62 12.00
CA SER A 207 7.46 18.79 13.37
C SER A 207 7.76 17.52 14.16
N GLU A 208 8.69 17.61 15.12
CA GLU A 208 9.02 16.50 16.03
C GLU A 208 7.77 16.05 16.79
N VAL A 209 7.00 16.99 17.34
CA VAL A 209 5.72 16.70 18.03
C VAL A 209 4.75 15.92 17.13
N PHE A 210 4.64 16.27 15.85
CA PHE A 210 3.79 15.53 14.91
C PHE A 210 4.33 14.11 14.69
N VAL A 211 5.63 13.94 14.49
CA VAL A 211 6.25 12.63 14.24
C VAL A 211 6.10 11.71 15.45
N ASP A 212 6.44 12.21 16.64
CA ASP A 212 6.37 11.46 17.90
C ASP A 212 4.94 11.01 18.20
N ASN A 213 3.93 11.86 17.98
CA ASN A 213 2.53 11.50 18.24
C ASN A 213 1.87 10.75 17.08
N SER A 214 2.48 10.70 15.89
CA SER A 214 1.98 9.91 14.76
C SER A 214 2.39 8.45 14.83
N LEU A 215 3.35 8.13 15.68
CA LEU A 215 3.83 6.78 15.96
C LEU A 215 3.47 6.46 17.41
N GLU A 216 3.09 5.23 17.70
CA GLU A 216 2.87 4.79 19.08
C GLU A 216 4.22 4.58 19.79
N ASP A 217 5.07 5.62 19.91
CA ASP A 217 6.39 5.48 20.54
C ASP A 217 6.87 6.71 21.34
N GLU A 218 7.68 6.41 22.36
CA GLU A 218 8.46 7.31 23.22
C GLU A 218 9.96 7.16 22.89
N GLY A 219 10.37 7.44 21.64
CA GLY A 219 11.75 7.20 21.17
C GLY A 219 12.20 8.02 19.95
N ASP A 220 13.52 8.11 19.77
CA ASP A 220 14.31 8.89 18.77
C ASP A 220 14.06 8.52 17.28
N PHE A 221 12.83 8.17 16.87
CA PHE A 221 12.51 7.97 15.45
C PHE A 221 12.35 9.31 14.75
N GLN A 222 13.24 9.61 13.80
CA GLN A 222 13.09 10.79 12.96
C GLN A 222 13.09 10.44 11.47
N VAL A 223 12.13 10.99 10.74
CA VAL A 223 12.14 10.96 9.27
C VAL A 223 13.04 12.09 8.78
N ILE A 224 14.10 11.76 8.03
CA ILE A 224 15.04 12.76 7.52
C ILE A 224 14.30 13.71 6.56
N PRO A 225 14.23 15.03 6.83
CA PRO A 225 13.59 15.99 5.93
C PRO A 225 14.40 16.14 4.63
N ALA A 226 13.76 16.58 3.53
CA ALA A 226 14.52 17.00 2.36
C ALA A 226 15.25 18.32 2.67
N SER A 227 16.57 18.35 2.48
CA SER A 227 17.38 19.57 2.65
C SER A 227 18.16 19.86 1.37
N ALA A 228 18.52 21.13 1.16
CA ALA A 228 19.36 21.54 0.04
C ALA A 228 20.79 20.95 0.12
N ASP A 229 21.20 20.50 1.33
CA ASP A 229 22.46 19.83 1.63
C ASP A 229 22.29 18.31 1.80
N ALA A 230 21.19 17.74 1.30
CA ALA A 230 20.94 16.30 1.41
C ALA A 230 22.06 15.49 0.75
N ALA A 231 22.42 14.37 1.38
CA ALA A 231 23.38 13.42 0.81
C ALA A 231 22.92 12.97 -0.59
N ALA A 232 23.83 12.55 -1.45
CA ALA A 232 23.44 11.95 -2.71
C ALA A 232 22.77 10.58 -2.49
N PRO A 233 21.81 10.16 -3.34
CA PRO A 233 21.27 8.81 -3.31
C PRO A 233 22.38 7.74 -3.33
N PRO A 234 22.28 6.66 -2.53
CA PRO A 234 23.28 5.59 -2.52
C PRO A 234 23.40 4.86 -3.86
N TRP A 235 22.32 4.82 -4.65
CA TRP A 235 22.29 4.35 -6.04
C TRP A 235 21.41 5.26 -6.90
N PRO A 236 21.69 5.39 -8.21
CA PRO A 236 20.77 6.05 -9.10
C PRO A 236 19.46 5.25 -9.23
N PRO A 237 18.30 5.89 -9.48
CA PRO A 237 17.02 5.18 -9.57
C PRO A 237 16.99 4.03 -10.59
N GLY A 238 17.74 4.16 -11.69
CA GLY A 238 17.81 3.13 -12.74
C GLY A 238 18.48 1.81 -12.31
N ASP A 239 19.25 1.85 -11.23
CA ASP A 239 19.96 0.71 -10.63
C ASP A 239 19.20 0.09 -9.43
N ILE A 240 17.98 0.55 -9.18
CA ILE A 240 17.07 -0.06 -8.20
C ILE A 240 15.86 -0.63 -8.95
N ILE A 241 15.38 -1.80 -8.53
CA ILE A 241 14.07 -2.32 -8.94
C ILE A 241 13.24 -2.69 -7.71
N LEU A 242 11.93 -2.52 -7.80
CA LEU A 242 10.97 -3.09 -6.84
C LEU A 242 10.45 -4.40 -7.39
N LEU A 243 10.46 -5.47 -6.59
CA LEU A 243 9.82 -6.73 -6.91
C LEU A 243 8.55 -6.87 -6.06
N THR A 244 7.42 -7.10 -6.71
CA THR A 244 6.10 -7.28 -6.08
C THR A 244 5.42 -8.53 -6.63
N ASP A 245 4.45 -9.09 -5.93
CA ASP A 245 3.54 -10.12 -6.44
C ASP A 245 2.10 -9.58 -6.62
N GLY A 246 1.96 -8.26 -6.68
CA GLY A 246 0.69 -7.54 -6.67
C GLY A 246 0.07 -7.40 -5.27
N ILE A 247 0.52 -8.15 -4.26
CA ILE A 247 0.07 -7.99 -2.87
C ILE A 247 1.02 -6.99 -2.19
N CYS A 248 0.78 -5.71 -2.48
CA CYS A 248 1.49 -4.58 -1.88
C CYS A 248 0.48 -3.48 -1.58
N GLY A 249 0.04 -3.38 -0.32
CA GLY A 249 -1.06 -2.50 0.10
C GLY A 249 -0.67 -1.51 1.19
N SER A 250 -1.56 -0.55 1.46
CA SER A 250 -1.39 0.52 2.44
C SER A 250 -0.02 1.20 2.27
N SER A 251 0.78 1.31 3.32
CA SER A 251 2.13 1.91 3.30
C SER A 251 3.09 1.29 2.27
N CYS A 252 2.91 0.01 1.89
CA CYS A 252 3.67 -0.58 0.79
C CYS A 252 3.33 0.07 -0.55
N ALA A 253 2.04 0.25 -0.84
CA ALA A 253 1.59 0.92 -2.06
C ALA A 253 2.07 2.36 -2.10
N LEU A 254 2.12 3.04 -0.95
CA LEU A 254 2.70 4.39 -0.84
C LEU A 254 4.21 4.39 -1.16
N LEU A 255 4.98 3.43 -0.66
CA LEU A 255 6.40 3.31 -1.00
C LEU A 255 6.57 3.05 -2.51
N VAL A 256 5.81 2.13 -3.10
CA VAL A 256 5.85 1.85 -4.54
C VAL A 256 5.54 3.12 -5.33
N GLU A 257 4.54 3.88 -4.93
CA GLU A 257 4.17 5.14 -5.59
C GLU A 257 5.33 6.16 -5.52
N MET A 258 5.92 6.39 -4.34
CA MET A 258 7.02 7.35 -4.22
C MET A 258 8.27 6.91 -5.00
N MET A 259 8.67 5.63 -4.86
CA MET A 259 9.84 5.08 -5.55
C MET A 259 9.66 5.10 -7.07
N HIS A 260 8.49 4.72 -7.58
CA HIS A 260 8.23 4.65 -9.02
C HIS A 260 7.98 6.04 -9.63
N HIS A 261 7.11 6.85 -9.03
CA HIS A 261 6.69 8.13 -9.62
C HIS A 261 7.61 9.29 -9.27
N GLU A 262 8.04 9.42 -8.01
CA GLU A 262 8.89 10.56 -7.61
C GLU A 262 10.37 10.29 -7.92
N ALA A 263 10.85 9.06 -7.77
CA ALA A 263 12.25 8.72 -8.04
C ALA A 263 12.52 8.05 -9.41
N GLY A 264 11.52 7.41 -10.03
CA GLY A 264 11.70 6.73 -11.34
C GLY A 264 12.26 5.31 -11.25
N VAL A 265 12.15 4.66 -10.08
CA VAL A 265 12.53 3.25 -9.88
C VAL A 265 11.58 2.35 -10.67
N ARG A 266 12.10 1.32 -11.33
CA ARG A 266 11.26 0.38 -12.12
C ARG A 266 10.66 -0.72 -11.25
N VAL A 267 9.47 -1.19 -11.60
CA VAL A 267 8.74 -2.22 -10.87
C VAL A 267 8.61 -3.51 -11.70
N VAL A 268 8.93 -4.64 -11.08
CA VAL A 268 8.69 -5.98 -11.58
C VAL A 268 7.56 -6.62 -10.77
N THR A 269 6.59 -7.20 -11.46
CA THR A 269 5.57 -8.06 -10.84
C THR A 269 5.84 -9.52 -11.16
N VAL A 270 5.70 -10.41 -10.19
CA VAL A 270 5.79 -11.86 -10.40
C VAL A 270 4.46 -12.56 -10.19
N GLY A 271 4.12 -13.49 -11.08
CA GLY A 271 2.96 -14.35 -10.97
C GLY A 271 1.71 -13.81 -11.66
N GLY A 272 0.58 -13.80 -10.95
CA GLY A 272 -0.74 -13.51 -11.51
C GLY A 272 -1.36 -14.68 -12.27
N ARG A 273 -2.48 -14.41 -12.97
CA ARG A 273 -3.21 -15.43 -13.75
C ARG A 273 -2.33 -16.02 -14.87
N PRO A 274 -2.48 -17.30 -15.25
CA PRO A 274 -1.68 -17.94 -16.31
C PRO A 274 -2.10 -17.45 -17.72
N GLN A 275 -1.92 -16.16 -17.96
CA GLN A 275 -2.25 -15.45 -19.19
C GLN A 275 -1.20 -14.38 -19.44
N THR A 276 -0.96 -14.08 -20.72
CA THR A 276 -0.10 -12.99 -21.13
C THR A 276 -0.71 -11.62 -20.81
N GLY A 277 0.12 -10.58 -20.90
CA GLY A 277 -0.27 -9.21 -20.61
C GLY A 277 0.22 -8.70 -19.26
N PRO A 278 -0.03 -7.41 -19.00
CA PRO A 278 0.49 -6.70 -17.84
C PRO A 278 -0.21 -7.12 -16.54
N MET A 279 0.40 -6.73 -15.43
CA MET A 279 -0.10 -6.97 -14.09
C MET A 279 0.10 -5.72 -13.24
N GLN A 280 -0.84 -5.52 -12.31
CA GLN A 280 -0.80 -4.39 -11.39
C GLN A 280 0.35 -4.54 -10.39
N ALA A 281 1.15 -3.48 -10.24
CA ALA A 281 2.31 -3.42 -9.35
C ALA A 281 1.93 -3.48 -7.86
N ALA A 282 0.92 -2.71 -7.45
CA ALA A 282 0.47 -2.62 -6.07
C ALA A 282 -1.06 -2.69 -5.99
N SER A 283 -1.61 -3.41 -5.01
CA SER A 283 -3.05 -3.60 -4.83
C SER A 283 -3.46 -3.47 -3.36
N GLY A 284 -4.61 -4.01 -2.95
CA GLY A 284 -5.15 -3.75 -1.61
C GLY A 284 -5.61 -2.29 -1.47
N SER A 285 -5.31 -1.66 -0.34
CA SER A 285 -5.62 -0.24 -0.12
C SER A 285 -4.51 0.65 -0.71
N ARG A 286 -4.83 1.54 -1.65
CA ARG A 286 -3.93 2.61 -2.13
C ARG A 286 -4.39 3.96 -1.59
N GLY A 287 -4.65 3.99 -0.29
CA GLY A 287 -4.97 5.18 0.50
C GLY A 287 -3.76 5.74 1.24
N ALA A 288 -3.92 6.91 1.83
CA ALA A 288 -2.85 7.59 2.56
C ALA A 288 -2.97 7.47 4.09
N ARG A 289 -4.17 7.17 4.61
CA ARG A 289 -4.38 7.02 6.07
C ARG A 289 -5.60 6.16 6.37
N VAL A 290 -5.41 5.15 7.23
CA VAL A 290 -6.49 4.40 7.86
C VAL A 290 -6.89 5.08 9.18
N LEU A 291 -8.18 5.11 9.47
CA LEU A 291 -8.75 5.51 10.75
C LEU A 291 -9.53 4.32 11.31
N SER A 292 -9.20 3.86 12.51
CA SER A 292 -10.01 2.86 13.19
C SER A 292 -11.32 3.49 13.65
N THR A 293 -12.38 2.70 13.74
CA THR A 293 -13.64 3.21 14.29
C THR A 293 -13.52 3.58 15.76
N SER A 294 -12.65 2.94 16.53
CA SER A 294 -12.41 3.32 17.94
C SER A 294 -11.86 4.75 18.08
N ILE A 295 -10.89 5.14 17.25
CA ILE A 295 -10.36 6.51 17.25
C ILE A 295 -11.44 7.49 16.76
N LEU A 296 -12.22 7.11 15.73
CA LEU A 296 -13.31 7.94 15.25
C LEU A 296 -14.36 8.19 16.36
N ASP A 297 -14.74 7.15 17.09
CA ASP A 297 -15.73 7.22 18.15
C ASP A 297 -15.21 8.09 19.32
N SER A 298 -13.95 7.90 19.75
CA SER A 298 -13.31 8.78 20.75
C SER A 298 -13.27 10.25 20.31
N ASN A 299 -12.97 10.51 19.04
CA ASN A 299 -12.97 11.88 18.52
C ASN A 299 -14.38 12.48 18.48
N ILE A 300 -15.41 11.68 18.17
CA ILE A 300 -16.80 12.13 18.19
C ILE A 300 -17.21 12.48 19.62
N ASP A 301 -16.92 11.60 20.58
CA ASP A 301 -17.24 11.82 22.00
C ASP A 301 -16.58 13.10 22.53
N PHE A 302 -15.29 13.30 22.20
CA PHE A 302 -14.56 14.50 22.62
C PHE A 302 -15.12 15.78 21.98
N VAL A 303 -15.47 15.74 20.69
CA VAL A 303 -16.12 16.87 20.02
C VAL A 303 -17.48 17.18 20.62
N GLN A 304 -18.27 16.16 20.98
CA GLN A 304 -19.56 16.33 21.65
C GLN A 304 -19.38 16.98 23.03
N GLU A 305 -18.36 16.59 23.80
CA GLU A 305 -18.04 17.22 25.08
C GLU A 305 -17.70 18.72 24.92
N LEU A 306 -16.85 19.05 23.95
CA LEU A 306 -16.46 20.44 23.66
C LEU A 306 -17.64 21.31 23.21
N LEU A 307 -18.61 20.71 22.50
CA LEU A 307 -19.77 21.39 21.95
C LEU A 307 -20.93 21.53 22.97
N GLY A 308 -20.99 20.68 23.99
CA GLY A 308 -22.04 20.69 25.01
C GLY A 308 -23.44 20.50 24.39
N ASP A 309 -24.39 21.36 24.74
CA ASP A 309 -25.80 21.28 24.31
C ASP A 309 -26.06 21.86 22.91
N SER A 310 -25.03 22.04 22.07
CA SER A 310 -25.22 22.59 20.72
C SER A 310 -25.98 21.62 19.81
N PRO A 311 -26.76 22.12 18.82
CA PRO A 311 -27.38 21.26 17.81
C PRO A 311 -26.38 20.40 17.03
N GLU A 312 -25.15 20.89 16.82
CA GLU A 312 -24.08 20.20 16.14
C GLU A 312 -23.60 18.96 16.91
N ALA A 313 -23.60 18.99 18.25
CA ALA A 313 -23.28 17.82 19.07
C ALA A 313 -24.27 16.67 18.83
N GLY A 314 -25.57 16.99 18.75
CA GLY A 314 -26.63 16.02 18.46
C GLY A 314 -26.69 15.54 17.00
N PHE A 315 -26.00 16.23 16.08
CA PHE A 315 -25.88 15.79 14.69
C PHE A 315 -24.84 14.67 14.52
N LEU A 316 -23.78 14.65 15.34
CA LEU A 316 -22.75 13.62 15.27
C LEU A 316 -23.33 12.25 15.71
N PRO A 317 -23.01 11.16 14.98
CA PRO A 317 -23.66 9.87 15.21
C PRO A 317 -23.13 9.18 16.47
N ASN A 318 -24.03 8.61 17.28
CA ASN A 318 -23.64 7.60 18.27
C ASN A 318 -23.42 6.26 17.55
N ARG A 319 -22.16 5.87 17.38
CA ARG A 319 -21.77 4.66 16.67
C ARG A 319 -21.65 3.42 17.57
N THR A 320 -21.65 3.60 18.89
CA THR A 320 -21.44 2.51 19.86
C THR A 320 -22.72 1.73 20.14
N GLU A 321 -23.88 2.41 20.16
CA GLU A 321 -25.15 1.79 20.55
C GLU A 321 -26.21 1.75 19.44
N ALA A 322 -26.08 2.60 18.41
CA ALA A 322 -27.13 2.82 17.41
C ALA A 322 -26.90 2.15 16.05
N LEU A 323 -25.94 1.22 15.93
CA LEU A 323 -25.65 0.54 14.67
C LEU A 323 -26.45 -0.75 14.53
N ASP A 324 -27.15 -0.90 13.40
CA ASP A 324 -27.92 -2.11 13.04
C ASP A 324 -27.03 -3.33 12.72
N VAL A 325 -25.70 -3.13 12.68
CA VAL A 325 -24.70 -4.16 12.36
C VAL A 325 -23.65 -4.22 13.45
N PHE A 326 -23.48 -5.40 14.04
CA PHE A 326 -22.41 -5.68 15.01
C PHE A 326 -21.11 -6.04 14.27
N PHE A 327 -20.02 -5.34 14.58
CA PHE A 327 -18.68 -5.66 14.10
C PHE A 327 -17.70 -5.71 15.28
N LEU A 328 -16.66 -6.53 15.17
CA LEU A 328 -15.60 -6.65 16.19
C LEU A 328 -14.50 -5.61 16.00
N ASP A 329 -14.24 -5.24 14.75
CA ASP A 329 -13.27 -4.22 14.36
C ASP A 329 -13.65 -3.66 12.98
N ALA A 330 -13.30 -2.40 12.73
CA ALA A 330 -13.50 -1.74 11.45
C ALA A 330 -12.46 -0.64 11.25
N GLY A 331 -11.87 -0.61 10.05
CA GLY A 331 -10.98 0.43 9.59
C GLY A 331 -11.55 1.13 8.37
N ILE A 332 -11.43 2.46 8.35
CA ILE A 332 -11.84 3.30 7.23
C ILE A 332 -10.58 3.83 6.57
N ASN A 333 -10.46 3.66 5.25
CA ASN A 333 -9.47 4.44 4.50
C ASN A 333 -9.95 5.89 4.46
N LEU A 334 -9.47 6.69 5.42
CA LEU A 334 -9.93 8.04 5.68
C LEU A 334 -9.47 9.00 4.57
N ARG A 335 -8.22 8.84 4.12
CA ARG A 335 -7.61 9.71 3.11
C ARG A 335 -7.38 8.98 1.80
N ASP A 336 -7.97 9.50 0.73
CA ASP A 336 -7.61 9.11 -0.64
C ASP A 336 -6.19 9.62 -0.95
N GLN A 337 -5.30 8.74 -1.43
CA GLN A 337 -4.02 9.17 -2.01
C GLN A 337 -4.25 9.62 -3.47
N VAL A 338 -3.60 10.73 -3.85
CA VAL A 338 -3.77 11.38 -5.16
C VAL A 338 -2.43 11.97 -5.65
N ARG A 339 -2.05 11.73 -6.91
CA ARG A 339 -0.83 12.28 -7.55
C ARG A 339 -0.86 13.80 -7.66
N ARG A 340 0.29 14.50 -7.66
CA ARG A 340 0.42 15.98 -7.58
C ARG A 340 -0.59 16.80 -8.40
N ARG A 341 -0.89 16.40 -9.64
CA ARG A 341 -1.74 17.18 -10.56
C ARG A 341 -3.05 16.50 -10.92
N GLU A 342 -3.48 15.54 -10.11
CA GLU A 342 -4.65 14.72 -10.39
C GLU A 342 -5.65 14.73 -9.23
N THR A 343 -6.89 14.38 -9.54
CA THR A 343 -7.97 14.22 -8.54
C THR A 343 -8.37 12.76 -8.37
N THR A 344 -7.82 11.87 -9.19
CA THR A 344 -8.13 10.43 -9.19
C THR A 344 -7.56 9.77 -7.94
N PRO A 345 -8.39 9.21 -7.04
CA PRO A 345 -7.88 8.40 -5.96
C PRO A 345 -7.14 7.18 -6.51
N LEU A 346 -5.92 6.96 -6.05
CA LEU A 346 -5.08 5.86 -6.53
C LEU A 346 -5.69 4.48 -6.25
N GLN A 347 -6.62 4.38 -5.30
CA GLN A 347 -7.42 3.18 -5.02
C GLN A 347 -8.17 2.64 -6.25
N PHE A 348 -8.53 3.54 -7.18
CA PHE A 348 -9.30 3.20 -8.37
C PHE A 348 -8.48 3.29 -9.66
N ALA A 349 -7.21 3.69 -9.55
CA ALA A 349 -6.28 3.77 -10.67
C ALA A 349 -5.58 2.41 -10.87
N TYR A 350 -5.51 1.96 -12.12
CA TYR A 350 -4.69 0.80 -12.47
C TYR A 350 -3.23 1.23 -12.66
N GLU A 351 -2.30 0.58 -11.96
CA GLU A 351 -0.86 0.83 -12.11
C GLU A 351 -0.15 -0.42 -12.62
N ALA A 352 0.16 -0.47 -13.92
CA ALA A 352 0.93 -1.58 -14.48
C ALA A 352 2.38 -1.55 -13.97
N ALA A 353 2.97 -2.71 -13.72
CA ALA A 353 4.42 -2.82 -13.57
C ALA A 353 5.16 -2.60 -14.91
N ASP A 354 6.43 -2.20 -14.85
CA ASP A 354 7.30 -2.08 -16.03
C ASP A 354 7.51 -3.42 -16.72
N CYS A 355 7.63 -4.49 -15.93
CA CYS A 355 7.77 -5.86 -16.38
C CYS A 355 6.94 -6.80 -15.51
N ARG A 356 6.36 -7.82 -16.13
CA ARG A 356 5.76 -8.95 -15.42
C ARG A 356 6.55 -10.21 -15.75
N ILE A 357 6.82 -11.04 -14.76
CA ILE A 357 7.46 -12.35 -14.92
C ILE A 357 6.55 -13.45 -14.32
N PHE A 358 6.72 -14.70 -14.74
CA PHE A 358 6.05 -15.83 -14.09
C PHE A 358 6.96 -16.47 -13.04
N TYR A 359 6.37 -17.08 -12.02
CA TYR A 359 7.14 -18.04 -11.23
C TYR A 359 7.56 -19.20 -12.12
N THR A 360 8.79 -19.67 -11.93
CA THR A 360 9.30 -20.91 -12.49
C THR A 360 9.53 -21.90 -11.35
N PRO A 361 9.66 -23.22 -11.62
CA PRO A 361 10.04 -24.18 -10.60
C PRO A 361 11.33 -23.80 -9.86
N GLN A 362 12.25 -23.08 -10.53
CA GLN A 362 13.50 -22.62 -9.96
C GLN A 362 13.34 -21.38 -9.07
N THR A 363 12.31 -20.56 -9.26
CA THR A 363 12.18 -19.28 -8.54
C THR A 363 11.13 -19.32 -7.43
N VAL A 364 10.16 -20.23 -7.49
CA VAL A 364 9.06 -20.30 -6.50
C VAL A 364 9.52 -20.74 -5.10
N PHE A 365 10.61 -21.52 -5.00
CA PHE A 365 11.20 -21.96 -3.73
C PHE A 365 12.67 -21.54 -3.58
N ASN A 366 13.13 -20.58 -4.38
CA ASN A 366 14.48 -20.02 -4.26
C ASN A 366 14.45 -18.57 -4.70
N TYR A 367 14.33 -17.67 -3.73
CA TYR A 367 14.18 -16.25 -4.00
C TYR A 367 15.49 -15.58 -4.41
N THR A 368 16.65 -16.18 -4.11
CA THR A 368 17.90 -15.77 -4.76
C THR A 368 17.80 -15.90 -6.29
N ALA A 369 17.23 -17.00 -6.79
CA ALA A 369 16.99 -17.16 -8.22
C ALA A 369 15.89 -16.21 -8.73
N LEU A 370 14.87 -15.91 -7.91
CA LEU A 370 13.81 -14.97 -8.27
C LEU A 370 14.34 -13.53 -8.41
N TRP A 371 15.15 -13.05 -7.47
CA TRP A 371 15.73 -11.71 -7.52
C TRP A 371 16.66 -11.56 -8.73
N GLN A 372 17.45 -12.59 -9.03
CA GLN A 372 18.26 -12.61 -10.24
C GLN A 372 17.38 -12.56 -11.50
N TYR A 373 16.30 -13.34 -11.54
CA TYR A 373 15.39 -13.35 -12.69
C TYR A 373 14.71 -11.99 -12.90
N ALA A 374 14.27 -11.34 -11.82
CA ALA A 374 13.70 -9.99 -11.88
C ALA A 374 14.73 -8.96 -12.36
N ALA A 375 15.96 -9.04 -11.85
CA ALA A 375 17.08 -8.19 -12.26
C ALA A 375 17.42 -8.37 -13.76
N ASP A 376 17.52 -9.62 -14.23
CA ASP A 376 17.81 -9.93 -15.62
C ASP A 376 16.69 -9.47 -16.56
N ALA A 377 15.43 -9.55 -16.14
CA ALA A 377 14.30 -9.07 -16.95
C ALA A 377 14.33 -7.55 -17.18
N ILE A 378 14.95 -6.80 -16.27
CA ILE A 378 15.00 -5.33 -16.30
C ILE A 378 16.31 -4.77 -16.84
N TRP A 379 17.45 -5.40 -16.51
CA TRP A 379 18.78 -4.93 -16.88
C TRP A 379 19.49 -5.83 -17.90
N GLY A 380 19.03 -7.06 -18.09
CA GLY A 380 19.55 -8.02 -19.05
C GLY A 380 18.69 -8.05 -20.30
N THR A 381 18.07 -9.19 -20.58
CA THR A 381 17.27 -9.40 -21.78
C THR A 381 15.78 -9.20 -21.52
N GLN A 382 15.16 -8.28 -22.27
CA GLN A 382 13.74 -7.92 -22.12
C GLN A 382 12.76 -9.04 -22.54
N ASP A 383 13.25 -10.11 -23.18
CA ASP A 383 12.46 -11.29 -23.58
C ASP A 383 12.02 -12.16 -22.40
N LEU A 384 12.59 -11.91 -21.21
CA LEU A 384 12.22 -12.53 -19.95
C LEU A 384 10.88 -12.05 -19.40
N CYS A 385 10.43 -10.85 -19.78
CA CYS A 385 9.10 -10.35 -19.44
C CYS A 385 8.01 -11.15 -20.17
N VAL A 386 6.89 -11.38 -19.48
CA VAL A 386 5.70 -12.00 -20.06
C VAL A 386 5.30 -11.23 -21.32
N SER A 387 5.03 -11.96 -22.40
CA SER A 387 4.65 -11.36 -23.68
C SER A 387 3.52 -10.35 -23.51
N GLY A 388 3.72 -9.13 -24.04
CA GLY A 388 2.77 -8.04 -23.95
C GLY A 388 2.57 -7.45 -22.55
N SER A 389 3.48 -7.66 -21.60
CA SER A 389 3.36 -7.09 -20.25
C SER A 389 4.03 -5.74 -20.05
N THR A 390 4.86 -5.29 -21.00
CA THR A 390 5.69 -4.08 -20.88
C THR A 390 5.05 -2.89 -21.61
N GLY A 391 5.49 -1.67 -21.29
CA GLY A 391 5.04 -0.44 -21.95
C GLY A 391 3.71 0.14 -21.46
N TYR A 392 3.16 -0.40 -20.37
CA TYR A 392 1.91 0.08 -19.75
C TYR A 392 2.12 0.82 -18.42
N ALA A 393 3.32 0.77 -17.84
CA ALA A 393 3.63 1.47 -16.61
C ALA A 393 3.52 3.00 -16.82
N THR A 394 2.91 3.68 -15.86
CA THR A 394 2.81 5.15 -15.91
C THR A 394 4.04 5.76 -15.25
N THR A 395 4.45 6.94 -15.69
CA THR A 395 5.54 7.70 -15.03
C THR A 395 4.96 9.00 -14.49
N SER A 396 5.71 9.73 -13.68
CA SER A 396 5.30 11.06 -13.17
C SER A 396 5.02 12.11 -14.25
N LYS A 397 5.30 11.80 -15.53
CA LYS A 397 4.99 12.64 -16.70
C LYS A 397 3.67 12.27 -17.40
N ASN A 398 3.12 11.08 -17.15
CA ASN A 398 1.90 10.60 -17.78
C ASN A 398 0.70 10.83 -16.85
N VAL A 399 -0.48 11.07 -17.44
CA VAL A 399 -1.75 11.14 -16.71
C VAL A 399 -2.19 9.72 -16.34
N THR A 400 -2.67 9.52 -15.12
CA THR A 400 -3.21 8.24 -14.66
C THR A 400 -4.28 7.69 -15.59
N ASP A 401 -4.10 6.44 -16.02
CA ASP A 401 -5.05 5.72 -16.84
C ASP A 401 -6.00 4.88 -15.97
N TRP A 402 -7.28 5.04 -16.21
CA TRP A 402 -8.36 4.29 -15.59
C TRP A 402 -8.63 2.97 -16.31
N THR A 403 -8.36 2.96 -17.61
CA THR A 403 -8.47 1.79 -18.45
C THR A 403 -7.19 1.01 -18.34
N GLY A 404 -7.23 -0.03 -17.52
CA GLY A 404 -6.22 -1.07 -17.63
C GLY A 404 -6.12 -1.52 -19.10
N PRO A 405 -4.92 -1.85 -19.59
CA PRO A 405 -4.69 -2.45 -20.90
C PRO A 405 -5.77 -3.47 -21.28
N PRO A 406 -6.12 -3.59 -22.58
CA PRO A 406 -7.18 -4.48 -23.02
C PRO A 406 -7.01 -5.86 -22.38
N SER A 407 -7.94 -6.25 -21.51
CA SER A 407 -7.84 -7.54 -20.84
C SER A 407 -7.78 -8.62 -21.91
N SER A 408 -6.78 -9.49 -21.87
CA SER A 408 -6.86 -10.75 -22.60
C SER A 408 -8.20 -11.39 -22.27
N ARG A 409 -8.94 -11.87 -23.30
CA ARG A 409 -10.22 -12.56 -23.08
C ARG A 409 -9.99 -13.58 -21.97
N PRO A 410 -10.83 -13.61 -20.92
CA PRO A 410 -10.66 -14.59 -19.85
C PRO A 410 -10.52 -15.95 -20.51
N SER A 411 -9.33 -16.57 -20.36
CA SER A 411 -9.21 -17.96 -20.71
C SER A 411 -10.25 -18.67 -19.85
N THR A 412 -11.09 -19.49 -20.47
CA THR A 412 -12.00 -20.35 -19.71
C THR A 412 -11.13 -21.29 -18.90
N PHE A 413 -10.84 -20.90 -17.66
CA PHE A 413 -10.11 -21.73 -16.71
C PHE A 413 -11.05 -22.86 -16.31
N ASN A 414 -10.90 -24.00 -16.97
CA ASN A 414 -11.67 -25.19 -16.66
C ASN A 414 -10.96 -25.91 -15.52
N ILE A 415 -11.46 -25.72 -14.30
CA ILE A 415 -10.90 -26.34 -13.08
C ILE A 415 -10.79 -27.88 -13.21
N VAL A 416 -11.62 -28.49 -14.06
CA VAL A 416 -11.63 -29.92 -14.35
C VAL A 416 -10.33 -30.38 -15.03
N ASP A 417 -9.77 -29.58 -15.94
CA ASP A 417 -8.55 -29.95 -16.67
C ASP A 417 -7.33 -30.02 -15.73
N HIS A 418 -7.31 -29.21 -14.66
CA HIS A 418 -6.28 -29.26 -13.62
C HIS A 418 -6.51 -30.34 -12.55
N ILE A 419 -7.77 -30.63 -12.18
CA ILE A 419 -8.11 -31.74 -11.27
C ILE A 419 -7.69 -33.09 -11.88
N THR A 420 -7.75 -33.21 -13.21
CA THR A 420 -7.35 -34.44 -13.92
C THR A 420 -5.83 -34.66 -13.88
N ILE A 421 -5.03 -33.60 -13.87
CA ILE A 421 -3.56 -33.66 -13.71
C ILE A 421 -3.19 -34.06 -12.26
N ALA A 422 -3.94 -33.56 -11.26
CA ALA A 422 -3.73 -33.92 -9.86
C ALA A 422 -4.04 -35.39 -9.52
N ASN A 423 -4.87 -36.06 -10.34
CA ASN A 423 -5.14 -37.50 -10.20
C ASN A 423 -4.05 -38.40 -10.79
N GLY A 424 -3.10 -37.85 -11.56
CA GLY A 424 -2.01 -38.61 -12.17
C GLY A 424 -0.66 -38.51 -11.43
N SER A 425 -0.56 -37.66 -10.41
CA SER A 425 0.69 -37.44 -9.68
C SER A 425 0.74 -38.30 -8.42
N ALA A 426 1.49 -39.39 -8.47
CA ALA A 426 1.87 -40.17 -7.29
C ALA A 426 2.98 -39.42 -6.53
N VAL A 427 2.60 -38.44 -5.70
CA VAL A 427 3.49 -37.84 -4.70
C VAL A 427 2.91 -38.19 -3.33
N ASP A 428 3.56 -39.13 -2.66
CA ASP A 428 3.04 -39.82 -1.47
C ASP A 428 3.15 -39.01 -0.16
N ASP A 429 3.73 -37.81 -0.17
CA ASP A 429 3.79 -37.00 1.05
C ASP A 429 3.88 -35.50 0.77
N LEU A 430 2.78 -34.79 1.04
CA LEU A 430 2.69 -33.33 1.02
C LEU A 430 2.85 -32.73 2.42
N GLY A 431 3.10 -33.55 3.45
CA GLY A 431 3.21 -33.13 4.84
C GLY A 431 4.37 -32.17 5.12
N GLN A 432 5.36 -32.07 4.23
CA GLN A 432 6.47 -31.12 4.34
C GLN A 432 6.26 -29.80 3.56
N LEU A 433 5.21 -29.69 2.73
CA LEU A 433 4.98 -28.52 1.87
C LEU A 433 4.00 -27.48 2.45
N VAL A 434 3.35 -27.81 3.56
CA VAL A 434 2.42 -26.91 4.25
C VAL A 434 2.88 -26.75 5.68
N GLY A 435 3.91 -25.90 5.87
CA GLY A 435 4.35 -25.50 7.20
C GLY A 435 3.17 -24.97 8.02
N ASP A 436 2.78 -25.74 9.02
CA ASP A 436 2.06 -25.41 10.25
C ASP A 436 0.89 -24.41 10.23
N LEU A 437 0.24 -24.17 9.09
CA LEU A 437 -0.88 -23.23 9.01
C LEU A 437 -2.25 -23.82 9.35
N LEU A 438 -2.29 -25.05 9.85
CA LEU A 438 -3.47 -25.63 10.49
C LEU A 438 -3.04 -26.43 11.70
N GLY A 439 -3.13 -25.81 12.88
CA GLY A 439 -3.14 -26.47 14.20
C GLY A 439 -4.37 -27.36 14.41
N GLY A 440 -4.69 -28.20 13.43
CA GLY A 440 -5.73 -29.20 13.46
C GLY A 440 -5.35 -30.28 12.47
N ARG A 441 -5.27 -31.54 12.93
CA ARG A 441 -5.09 -32.73 12.09
C ARG A 441 -6.06 -32.69 10.90
N LEU A 442 -5.63 -32.16 9.75
CA LEU A 442 -6.28 -32.46 8.48
C LEU A 442 -5.89 -33.89 8.11
N THR A 443 -6.66 -34.84 8.63
CA THR A 443 -6.82 -36.10 7.93
C THR A 443 -7.41 -35.76 6.56
N ARG A 444 -6.76 -36.19 5.47
CA ARG A 444 -7.42 -36.30 4.16
C ARG A 444 -8.68 -37.13 4.41
N THR A 445 -9.83 -36.46 4.53
CA THR A 445 -11.05 -37.12 4.13
C THR A 445 -10.93 -37.20 2.63
N ASN A 446 -10.72 -38.40 2.09
CA ASN A 446 -11.00 -38.65 0.69
C ASN A 446 -12.48 -38.31 0.48
N GLN A 447 -12.78 -37.04 0.21
CA GLN A 447 -14.09 -36.64 -0.26
C GLN A 447 -14.18 -37.17 -1.68
N VAL A 448 -14.56 -38.44 -1.79
CA VAL A 448 -14.98 -39.07 -3.03
C VAL A 448 -16.27 -38.36 -3.42
N PHE A 449 -16.15 -37.37 -4.30
CA PHE A 449 -17.31 -36.77 -4.94
C PHE A 449 -18.07 -37.87 -5.66
N THR A 450 -19.28 -38.12 -5.20
CA THR A 450 -20.18 -39.14 -5.76
C THR A 450 -21.25 -38.43 -6.57
N ASN A 451 -21.65 -39.03 -7.69
CA ASN A 451 -22.77 -38.50 -8.47
C ASN A 451 -24.04 -38.53 -7.61
N CYS A 452 -24.86 -37.48 -7.73
CA CYS A 452 -26.22 -37.49 -7.22
C CYS A 452 -26.99 -38.68 -7.78
N ASP A 453 -27.95 -39.19 -7.02
CA ASP A 453 -28.87 -40.19 -7.55
C ASP A 453 -29.74 -39.59 -8.69
N SER A 454 -30.46 -40.46 -9.40
CA SER A 454 -31.30 -40.07 -10.53
C SER A 454 -32.46 -39.12 -10.17
N PHE A 455 -32.69 -38.86 -8.88
CA PHE A 455 -33.72 -37.97 -8.36
C PHE A 455 -33.15 -36.68 -7.74
N GLY A 456 -31.83 -36.46 -7.81
CA GLY A 456 -31.17 -35.28 -7.27
C GLY A 456 -30.96 -35.32 -5.75
N GLY A 457 -31.02 -36.51 -5.14
CA GLY A 457 -30.77 -36.73 -3.72
C GLY A 457 -29.30 -37.01 -3.41
N CYS A 458 -28.86 -36.61 -2.21
CA CYS A 458 -27.60 -37.02 -1.59
C CYS A 458 -27.84 -37.67 -0.21
N PRO A 459 -26.88 -38.46 0.32
CA PRO A 459 -26.87 -38.88 1.71
C PRO A 459 -26.95 -37.69 2.70
N ARG A 460 -27.39 -37.95 3.94
CA ARG A 460 -27.54 -36.90 4.98
C ARG A 460 -26.28 -36.03 5.09
N PHE A 461 -26.50 -34.72 5.19
CA PHE A 461 -25.48 -33.65 5.29
C PHE A 461 -24.69 -33.34 4.00
N GLN A 462 -25.19 -33.77 2.85
CA GLN A 462 -24.67 -33.39 1.53
C GLN A 462 -25.76 -32.72 0.69
N THR A 463 -25.36 -31.84 -0.22
CA THR A 463 -26.27 -31.07 -1.10
C THR A 463 -25.87 -31.29 -2.55
N CYS A 464 -26.83 -31.70 -3.39
CA CYS A 464 -26.63 -31.74 -4.84
C CYS A 464 -26.54 -30.32 -5.40
N VAL A 465 -25.44 -30.01 -6.07
CA VAL A 465 -25.25 -28.74 -6.77
C VAL A 465 -25.21 -29.01 -8.27
N ALA A 466 -26.05 -28.31 -9.04
CA ALA A 466 -26.06 -28.42 -10.49
C ALA A 466 -24.76 -27.83 -11.06
N ILE A 467 -23.96 -28.67 -11.71
CA ILE A 467 -22.78 -28.23 -12.46
C ILE A 467 -23.24 -27.96 -13.89
N GLN A 468 -23.31 -26.68 -14.29
CA GLN A 468 -23.55 -26.33 -15.68
C GLN A 468 -22.35 -26.78 -16.53
N ARG A 469 -22.48 -27.92 -17.21
CA ARG A 469 -21.60 -28.25 -18.34
C ARG A 469 -21.94 -27.29 -19.46
N ALA A 470 -21.01 -26.41 -19.82
CA ALA A 470 -21.09 -25.66 -21.07
C ALA A 470 -21.03 -26.66 -22.23
N VAL A 471 -22.19 -27.09 -22.73
CA VAL A 471 -22.28 -27.90 -23.94
C VAL A 471 -21.99 -26.99 -25.12
N LYS A 472 -20.87 -27.26 -25.81
CA LYS A 472 -20.61 -26.74 -27.15
C LYS A 472 -21.82 -27.07 -28.03
N ALA A 473 -22.66 -26.08 -28.33
CA ALA A 473 -23.59 -26.18 -29.44
C ALA A 473 -22.75 -26.19 -30.72
N LEU A 474 -22.49 -27.38 -31.26
CA LEU A 474 -22.17 -27.56 -32.67
C LEU A 474 -23.40 -27.11 -33.45
N ALA A 475 -23.37 -25.90 -33.99
CA ALA A 475 -24.32 -25.47 -35.00
C ALA A 475 -24.05 -26.30 -36.27
N VAL A 476 -24.95 -27.25 -36.52
CA VAL A 476 -25.10 -27.93 -37.81
C VAL A 476 -26.19 -27.18 -38.59
N ARG A 477 -25.75 -26.34 -39.53
CA ARG A 477 -26.30 -26.00 -40.86
C ARG A 477 -25.95 -24.57 -41.24
#